data_AF-A0A7S2WA91-F1
#
_entry.id   AF-A0A7S2WA91-F1
#
_cell.length_a   1.000
_cell.length_b   1.000
_cell.length_c   1.000
_cell.angle_alpha   90.00
_cell.angle_beta   90.00
_cell.angle_gamma   90.00
#
_symmetry.space_group_name_H-M   'P 1'
#
loop_
_entity.id
_entity.type
_entity.pdbx_description
1 polymer ?
#
loop_
_entity_poly.entity_id
_entity_poly.type
_entity_poly.pdbx_seq_one_letter_code
_entity_poly.pdbx_strand_id
1 'polypeptide(L)'
;LWAAIHDLSASYPTGTLTAVEVVSFCSLVWAMVGALISIATRRQPNQSLKKRNWRLCAVFSLLSFACSLVAALVWLSVTTDLWYEELFSNLETQGVTLNIKYHGFVFQVGSSVLAGLAVLLSLFSASRVEQRNLSQVEVEMDHARSKDGDIIV
;
A
#
# COMPACT_ATOMS: atom_id res chain seq x y z
N LEU A 1 2.22 -9.34 -10.15
CA LEU A 1 0.83 -9.50 -9.67
C LEU A 1 -0.15 -9.57 -10.81
N TRP A 2 -0.42 -8.46 -11.51
CA TRP A 2 -1.33 -8.44 -12.66
C TRP A 2 -1.06 -9.57 -13.67
N ALA A 3 0.20 -9.77 -14.06
CA ALA A 3 0.58 -10.87 -14.95
C ALA A 3 0.28 -12.28 -14.37
N ALA A 4 0.44 -12.48 -13.06
CA ALA A 4 0.15 -13.76 -12.42
C ALA A 4 -1.36 -14.03 -12.33
N ILE A 5 -2.17 -12.99 -12.07
CA ILE A 5 -3.63 -13.11 -12.05
C ILE A 5 -4.15 -13.35 -13.47
N HIS A 6 -3.59 -12.66 -14.47
CA HIS A 6 -3.95 -12.82 -15.87
C HIS A 6 -3.59 -14.21 -16.42
N ASP A 7 -2.51 -14.82 -15.93
CA ASP A 7 -2.15 -16.19 -16.29
C ASP A 7 -3.13 -17.22 -15.70
N LEU A 8 -3.63 -16.93 -14.49
CA LEU A 8 -4.65 -17.72 -13.82
C LEU A 8 -6.08 -17.52 -14.38
N SER A 9 -6.43 -16.33 -14.87
CA SER A 9 -7.73 -16.08 -15.49
C SER A 9 -7.86 -16.72 -16.87
N ALA A 10 -6.74 -16.85 -17.60
CA ALA A 10 -6.70 -17.56 -18.87
C ALA A 10 -7.06 -19.05 -18.74
N SER A 11 -6.97 -19.61 -17.53
CA SER A 11 -7.19 -21.04 -17.25
C SER A 11 -8.55 -21.37 -16.60
N TYR A 12 -9.37 -20.40 -16.21
CA TYR A 12 -10.68 -20.63 -15.56
C TYR A 12 -11.78 -19.61 -15.99
N PRO A 13 -13.03 -20.04 -16.26
CA PRO A 13 -14.13 -19.14 -16.64
C PRO A 13 -14.80 -18.46 -15.42
N THR A 14 -15.53 -17.33 -15.50
CA THR A 14 -15.18 -15.95 -15.93
C THR A 14 -16.19 -14.99 -15.26
N GLY A 15 -16.02 -14.72 -13.96
CA GLY A 15 -16.79 -13.68 -13.26
C GLY A 15 -16.15 -13.20 -11.95
N THR A 16 -15.69 -14.14 -11.12
CA THR A 16 -14.98 -13.83 -9.87
C THR A 16 -13.51 -13.48 -10.12
N LEU A 17 -12.83 -14.19 -11.03
CA LEU A 17 -11.44 -13.90 -11.41
C LEU A 17 -11.29 -12.54 -12.09
N THR A 18 -12.25 -12.14 -12.93
CA THR A 18 -12.27 -10.82 -13.56
C THR A 18 -12.40 -9.69 -12.54
N ALA A 19 -13.08 -9.92 -11.41
CA ALA A 19 -13.14 -8.93 -10.33
C ALA A 19 -11.79 -8.78 -9.62
N VAL A 20 -11.07 -9.88 -9.36
CA VAL A 20 -9.72 -9.84 -8.77
C VAL A 20 -8.76 -9.12 -9.70
N GLU A 21 -8.82 -9.38 -11.01
CA GLU A 21 -8.05 -8.65 -12.02
C GLU A 21 -8.31 -7.16 -11.91
N VAL A 22 -9.55 -6.72 -12.08
CA VAL A 22 -9.91 -5.30 -12.07
C VAL A 22 -9.44 -4.61 -10.79
N VAL A 23 -9.64 -5.23 -9.62
CA VAL A 23 -9.18 -4.67 -8.34
C VAL A 23 -7.65 -4.59 -8.28
N SER A 24 -6.96 -5.58 -8.82
CA SER A 24 -5.49 -5.59 -8.90
C SER A 24 -4.95 -4.55 -9.88
N PHE A 25 -5.65 -4.30 -10.99
CA PHE A 25 -5.35 -3.20 -11.91
C PHE A 25 -5.50 -1.85 -11.22
N CYS A 26 -6.62 -1.64 -10.51
CA CYS A 26 -6.85 -0.43 -9.75
C CYS A 26 -5.74 -0.20 -8.72
N SER A 27 -5.33 -1.25 -7.99
CA SER A 27 -4.17 -1.17 -7.09
C SER A 27 -2.92 -0.70 -7.82
N LEU A 28 -2.61 -1.27 -8.98
CA LEU A 28 -1.42 -0.90 -9.76
C LEU A 28 -1.46 0.57 -10.19
N VAL A 29 -2.61 1.05 -10.69
CA VAL A 29 -2.80 2.45 -11.09
C VAL A 29 -2.56 3.39 -9.91
N TRP A 30 -3.12 3.09 -8.74
CA TRP A 30 -2.90 3.92 -7.54
C TRP A 30 -1.43 3.92 -7.09
N ALA A 31 -0.75 2.77 -7.14
CA ALA A 31 0.68 2.69 -6.85
C ALA A 31 1.52 3.53 -7.83
N MET A 32 1.22 3.47 -9.14
CA MET A 32 1.91 4.27 -10.15
C MET A 32 1.71 5.76 -9.93
N VAL A 33 0.48 6.20 -9.66
CA VAL A 33 0.17 7.61 -9.35
C VAL A 33 0.93 8.06 -8.10
N GLY A 34 0.94 7.26 -7.03
CA GLY A 34 1.72 7.54 -5.82
C GLY A 34 3.23 7.66 -6.11
N ALA A 35 3.79 6.75 -6.92
CA ALA A 35 5.20 6.80 -7.31
C ALA A 35 5.54 8.05 -8.12
N LEU A 36 4.70 8.44 -9.10
CA LEU A 36 4.88 9.66 -9.88
C LEU A 36 4.84 10.91 -9.01
N ILE A 37 3.90 10.98 -8.06
CA ILE A 37 3.82 12.09 -7.11
C ILE A 37 5.08 12.13 -6.23
N SER A 38 5.55 10.98 -5.74
CA SER A 38 6.78 10.89 -4.94
C SER A 38 7.99 11.44 -5.70
N ILE A 39 8.16 11.03 -6.97
CA ILE A 39 9.26 11.52 -7.84
C ILE A 39 9.14 13.03 -8.07
N ALA A 40 7.94 13.52 -8.40
CA ALA A 40 7.70 14.95 -8.62
C ALA A 40 7.97 15.77 -7.35
N THR A 41 7.62 15.23 -6.19
CA THR A 41 7.79 15.88 -4.87
C THR A 41 9.26 16.09 -4.51
N ARG A 42 10.16 15.19 -4.94
CA ARG A 42 11.61 15.34 -4.69
C ARG A 42 12.20 16.57 -5.38
N ARG A 43 11.59 17.02 -6.48
CA ARG A 43 12.05 18.18 -7.26
C ARG A 43 11.39 19.50 -6.85
N GLN A 44 10.47 19.49 -5.88
CA GLN A 44 9.75 20.69 -5.45
C GLN A 44 10.60 21.53 -4.48
N PRO A 45 10.92 22.79 -4.81
CA PRO A 45 11.68 23.69 -3.93
C PRO A 45 10.81 24.24 -2.79
N ASN A 46 9.49 24.34 -2.99
CA ASN A 46 8.57 24.88 -2.01
C ASN A 46 8.18 23.82 -0.96
N GLN A 47 8.58 24.04 0.30
CA GLN A 47 8.33 23.12 1.42
C GLN A 47 6.84 22.88 1.69
N SER A 48 5.99 23.89 1.50
CA SER A 48 4.53 23.76 1.72
C SER A 48 3.90 22.79 0.71
N LEU A 49 4.26 22.93 -0.57
CA LEU A 49 3.83 22.04 -1.65
C LEU A 49 4.42 20.64 -1.49
N LYS A 50 5.69 20.55 -1.07
CA LYS A 50 6.36 19.28 -0.79
C LYS A 50 5.60 18.47 0.26
N LYS A 51 5.23 19.11 1.38
CA LYS A 51 4.45 18.48 2.46
C LYS A 51 3.07 18.01 1.98
N ARG A 52 2.37 18.84 1.20
CA ARG A 52 1.07 18.47 0.61
C ARG A 52 1.19 17.27 -0.33
N ASN A 53 2.23 17.23 -1.17
CA ASN A 53 2.41 16.14 -2.11
C ASN A 53 2.83 14.83 -1.42
N TRP A 54 3.60 14.88 -0.32
CA TRP A 54 3.87 13.69 0.50
C TRP A 54 2.59 13.11 1.13
N ARG A 55 1.67 13.96 1.59
CA ARG A 55 0.36 13.52 2.07
C ARG A 55 -0.45 12.87 0.95
N LEU A 56 -0.49 13.47 -0.23
CA LEU A 56 -1.16 12.88 -1.41
C LEU A 56 -0.55 11.54 -1.81
N CYS A 57 0.78 11.44 -1.85
CA CYS A 57 1.49 10.19 -2.11
C CYS A 57 1.05 9.09 -1.11
N ALA A 58 0.98 9.42 0.18
CA ALA A 58 0.57 8.45 1.19
C ALA A 58 -0.89 8.01 1.03
N VAL A 59 -1.80 8.92 0.66
CA VAL A 59 -3.20 8.58 0.37
C VAL A 59 -3.30 7.60 -0.80
N PHE A 60 -2.60 7.86 -1.91
CA PHE A 60 -2.61 6.94 -3.05
C PHE A 60 -1.99 5.59 -2.72
N SER A 61 -0.93 5.56 -1.91
CA SER A 61 -0.36 4.29 -1.46
C SER A 61 -1.29 3.52 -0.51
N LEU A 62 -2.06 4.21 0.33
CA LEU A 62 -3.11 3.58 1.17
C LEU A 62 -4.25 3.00 0.32
N LEU A 63 -4.70 3.73 -0.70
CA LEU A 63 -5.71 3.23 -1.65
C LEU A 63 -5.21 2.01 -2.41
N SER A 64 -3.97 2.04 -2.89
CA SER A 64 -3.34 0.87 -3.51
C SER A 64 -3.31 -0.31 -2.55
N PHE A 65 -2.89 -0.10 -1.30
CA PHE A 65 -2.85 -1.17 -0.30
C PHE A 65 -4.24 -1.76 -0.03
N ALA A 66 -5.26 -0.90 0.12
CA ALA A 66 -6.64 -1.34 0.32
C ALA A 66 -7.15 -2.18 -0.86
N CYS A 67 -6.91 -1.75 -2.10
CA CYS A 67 -7.25 -2.53 -3.29
C CYS A 67 -6.51 -3.87 -3.31
N SER A 68 -5.20 -3.88 -3.07
CA SER A 68 -4.40 -5.12 -3.04
C SER A 68 -4.89 -6.10 -1.97
N LEU A 69 -5.28 -5.60 -0.80
CA LEU A 69 -5.83 -6.40 0.29
C LEU A 69 -7.19 -6.99 -0.09
N VAL A 70 -8.08 -6.21 -0.70
CA VAL A 70 -9.37 -6.71 -1.19
C VAL A 70 -9.16 -7.79 -2.25
N ALA A 71 -8.26 -7.58 -3.21
CA ALA A 71 -7.93 -8.59 -4.21
C ALA A 71 -7.40 -9.88 -3.56
N ALA A 72 -6.55 -9.77 -2.54
CA ALA A 72 -6.03 -10.92 -1.80
C ALA A 72 -7.13 -11.67 -1.02
N LEU A 73 -8.08 -10.96 -0.40
CA LEU A 73 -9.21 -11.57 0.31
C LEU A 73 -10.17 -12.28 -0.65
N VAL A 74 -10.50 -11.68 -1.79
CA VAL A 74 -11.34 -12.32 -2.82
C VAL A 74 -10.62 -13.53 -3.42
N TRP A 75 -9.30 -13.43 -3.64
CA TRP A 75 -8.50 -14.57 -4.06
C TRP A 75 -8.55 -15.69 -3.02
N LEU A 76 -8.35 -15.36 -1.75
CA LEU A 76 -8.41 -16.33 -0.66
C LEU A 76 -9.78 -17.00 -0.59
N SER A 77 -10.89 -16.26 -0.72
CA SER A 77 -12.23 -16.86 -0.70
C SER A 77 -12.43 -17.83 -1.87
N VAL A 78 -12.06 -17.43 -3.09
CA VAL A 78 -12.16 -18.30 -4.29
C VAL A 78 -11.29 -19.54 -4.14
N THR A 79 -10.06 -19.37 -3.65
CA THR A 79 -9.14 -20.51 -3.46
C THR A 79 -9.64 -21.43 -2.36
N THR A 80 -10.25 -20.90 -1.29
CA THR A 80 -10.82 -21.69 -0.20
C THR A 80 -12.01 -22.51 -0.68
N ASP A 81 -12.91 -21.92 -1.45
CA ASP A 81 -14.07 -22.63 -2.00
C ASP A 81 -13.63 -23.76 -2.94
N LEU A 82 -12.69 -23.47 -3.86
CA LEU A 82 -12.10 -24.49 -4.75
C LEU A 82 -11.37 -25.58 -3.96
N TRP A 83 -10.65 -25.22 -2.89
CA TRP A 83 -9.91 -26.18 -2.07
C TRP A 83 -10.85 -27.08 -1.28
N TYR A 84 -11.97 -26.56 -0.76
CA TYR A 84 -12.98 -27.39 -0.10
C TYR A 84 -13.63 -28.37 -1.09
N GLU A 85 -13.89 -28.00 -2.33
CA GLU A 85 -14.42 -28.94 -3.33
C GLU A 85 -13.38 -29.99 -3.79
N GLU A 86 -12.11 -29.59 -3.95
CA GLU A 86 -11.02 -30.46 -4.38
C GLU A 86 -10.57 -31.45 -3.28
N LEU A 87 -10.45 -31.00 -2.02
CA LEU A 87 -9.98 -31.81 -0.89
C LEU A 87 -10.90 -33.01 -0.60
N PHE A 88 -12.20 -32.88 -0.87
CA PHE A 88 -13.17 -33.96 -0.67
C PHE A 88 -13.37 -34.86 -1.90
N SER A 89 -12.87 -34.48 -3.08
CA SER A 89 -13.16 -35.21 -4.32
C SER A 89 -12.02 -36.07 -4.87
N ASN A 90 -10.72 -35.80 -4.60
CA ASN A 90 -9.62 -36.67 -5.04
C ASN A 90 -8.29 -36.42 -4.32
N LEU A 91 -7.90 -37.31 -3.40
CA LEU A 91 -6.68 -37.18 -2.58
C LEU A 91 -5.37 -37.66 -3.25
N GLU A 92 -5.40 -38.40 -4.36
CA GLU A 92 -4.19 -39.10 -4.85
C GLU A 92 -3.42 -38.40 -5.98
N THR A 93 -4.04 -37.54 -6.79
CA THR A 93 -3.40 -36.95 -7.99
C THR A 93 -3.03 -35.46 -7.87
N GLN A 94 -3.38 -34.79 -6.77
CA GLN A 94 -3.35 -33.31 -6.69
C GLN A 94 -2.20 -32.67 -5.88
N GLY A 95 -1.30 -33.46 -5.27
CA GLY A 95 -0.21 -32.92 -4.44
C GLY A 95 0.74 -31.95 -5.16
N VAL A 96 0.88 -32.07 -6.49
CA VAL A 96 1.79 -31.24 -7.30
C VAL A 96 1.13 -29.94 -7.78
N THR A 97 -0.14 -29.97 -8.17
CA THR A 97 -0.90 -28.80 -8.63
C THR A 97 -1.22 -27.82 -7.49
N LEU A 98 -1.36 -28.31 -6.26
CA LEU A 98 -1.55 -27.46 -5.08
C LEU A 98 -0.35 -26.53 -4.85
N ASN A 99 0.87 -27.06 -4.95
CA ASN A 99 2.10 -26.35 -4.57
C ASN A 99 2.35 -25.09 -5.44
N ILE A 100 2.05 -25.17 -6.74
CA ILE A 100 2.20 -24.04 -7.66
C ILE A 100 1.19 -22.91 -7.36
N LYS A 101 -0.03 -23.25 -6.93
CA LYS A 101 -1.08 -22.26 -6.58
C LYS A 101 -0.75 -21.49 -5.29
N TYR A 102 -0.14 -22.15 -4.28
CA TYR A 102 0.23 -21.49 -3.03
C TYR A 102 1.37 -20.47 -3.19
N HIS A 103 2.29 -20.69 -4.13
CA HIS A 103 3.39 -19.74 -4.37
C HIS A 103 2.88 -18.36 -4.82
N GLY A 104 1.90 -18.32 -5.74
CA GLY A 104 1.30 -17.07 -6.19
C GLY A 104 0.56 -16.33 -5.08
N PHE A 105 -0.18 -17.07 -4.25
CA PHE A 105 -0.89 -16.51 -3.10
C PHE A 105 0.05 -15.96 -2.02
N VAL A 106 1.05 -16.74 -1.60
CA VAL A 106 2.02 -16.32 -0.57
C VAL A 106 2.82 -15.12 -1.05
N PHE A 107 3.22 -15.09 -2.33
CA PHE A 107 3.88 -13.94 -2.91
C PHE A 107 2.98 -12.69 -2.93
N GLN A 108 1.69 -12.87 -3.22
CA GLN A 108 0.73 -11.76 -3.26
C GLN A 108 0.42 -11.19 -1.88
N VAL A 109 0.17 -12.04 -0.89
CA VAL A 109 -0.03 -11.62 0.50
C VAL A 109 1.25 -10.98 1.04
N GLY A 110 2.40 -11.60 0.80
CA GLY A 110 3.71 -11.09 1.23
C GLY A 110 4.01 -9.71 0.66
N SER A 111 3.82 -9.51 -0.66
CA SER A 111 4.04 -8.21 -1.30
C SER A 111 3.04 -7.14 -0.84
N SER A 112 1.78 -7.51 -0.60
CA SER A 112 0.77 -6.60 -0.05
C SER A 112 1.12 -6.15 1.36
N VAL A 113 1.49 -7.08 2.25
CA VAL A 113 1.90 -6.78 3.63
C VAL A 113 3.15 -5.91 3.64
N LEU A 114 4.15 -6.24 2.82
CA LEU A 114 5.38 -5.44 2.69
C LEU A 114 5.10 -4.02 2.20
N ALA A 115 4.24 -3.87 1.19
CA ALA A 115 3.82 -2.57 0.68
C ALA A 115 3.07 -1.76 1.75
N GLY A 116 2.13 -2.38 2.47
CA GLY A 116 1.42 -1.75 3.57
C GLY A 116 2.35 -1.27 4.69
N LEU A 117 3.29 -2.11 5.11
CA LEU A 117 4.30 -1.74 6.10
C LEU A 117 5.19 -0.58 5.64
N ALA A 118 5.63 -0.59 4.38
CA ALA A 118 6.43 0.50 3.83
C ALA A 118 5.68 1.85 3.86
N VAL A 119 4.37 1.83 3.57
CA VAL A 119 3.51 3.03 3.63
C VAL A 119 3.34 3.52 5.06
N LEU A 120 3.07 2.62 6.01
CA LEU A 120 2.92 2.95 7.42
C LEU A 120 4.21 3.53 8.00
N LEU A 121 5.37 2.94 7.68
CA LEU A 121 6.67 3.46 8.10
C LEU A 121 6.96 4.84 7.49
N SER A 122 6.57 5.06 6.24
CA SER A 122 6.72 6.37 5.56
C SER A 122 5.83 7.44 6.20
N LEU A 123 4.59 7.09 6.56
CA LEU A 123 3.68 7.98 7.27
C LEU A 123 4.18 8.31 8.69
N PHE A 124 4.66 7.30 9.42
CA PHE A 124 5.13 7.44 10.80
C PHE A 124 6.44 8.23 10.88
N SER A 125 7.34 8.04 9.91
CA SER A 125 8.56 8.85 9.80
C SER A 125 8.23 10.30 9.46
N ALA A 126 7.28 10.54 8.54
CA ALA A 126 6.83 11.89 8.20
C ALA A 126 6.19 12.61 9.41
N SER A 127 5.38 11.92 10.20
CA SER A 127 4.75 12.51 11.40
C SER A 127 5.77 12.86 12.49
N ARG A 128 6.77 12.01 12.73
CA ARG A 128 7.85 12.31 13.70
C ARG A 128 8.70 13.51 13.32
N VAL A 129 8.99 13.67 12.03
CA VAL A 129 9.72 14.86 11.53
C VAL A 129 8.88 16.12 11.72
N GLU A 130 7.58 16.05 11.46
CA GLU A 130 6.66 17.17 11.68
C GLU A 130 6.58 17.57 13.16
N GLN A 131 6.57 16.59 14.06
CA GLN A 131 6.52 16.81 15.51
C GLN A 131 7.79 17.48 16.06
N ARG A 132 8.97 17.08 15.57
CA ARG A 132 10.25 17.71 15.96
C ARG A 132 10.35 19.15 15.49
N ASN A 133 9.91 19.44 14.26
CA ASN A 133 9.93 20.81 13.73
C ASN A 133 8.98 21.72 14.50
N LEU A 134 7.78 21.23 14.89
CA LEU A 134 6.85 22.00 15.71
C LEU A 134 7.43 22.30 17.10
N SER A 135 8.06 21.32 17.76
CA SER A 135 8.73 21.56 19.05
C SER A 135 9.89 22.57 18.96
N GLN A 136 10.61 22.62 17.83
CA GLN A 136 11.67 23.61 17.64
C GLN A 136 11.13 25.02 17.39
N VAL A 137 10.07 25.13 16.59
CA VAL A 137 9.40 26.43 16.34
C VAL A 137 8.77 26.97 17.62
N GLU A 138 8.20 26.12 18.46
CA GLU A 138 7.62 26.53 19.76
C GLU A 138 8.70 27.09 20.70
N VAL A 139 9.87 26.45 20.76
CA VAL A 139 11.03 26.96 21.53
C VAL A 139 11.61 28.26 20.94
N GLU A 140 11.67 28.39 19.61
CA GLU A 140 12.09 29.65 18.97
C GLU A 140 11.10 30.79 19.23
N MET A 141 9.80 30.51 19.24
CA MET A 141 8.77 31.51 19.51
C MET A 141 8.82 31.99 20.97
N ASP A 142 9.08 31.09 21.92
CA ASP A 142 9.29 31.45 23.33
C ASP A 142 10.58 32.25 23.55
N HIS A 143 11.64 31.96 22.80
CA HIS A 143 12.86 32.78 22.81
C HIS A 143 12.68 34.16 22.18
N ALA A 144 11.89 34.29 21.12
CA ALA A 144 11.54 35.59 20.55
C ALA A 144 10.68 36.41 21.52
N ARG A 145 9.70 35.78 22.17
CA ARG A 145 8.82 36.43 23.17
C ARG A 145 9.57 36.90 24.42
N SER A 146 10.64 36.19 24.79
CA SER A 146 11.54 36.57 25.90
C SER A 146 12.36 37.84 25.60
N LYS A 147 12.77 38.06 24.33
CA LYS A 147 13.50 39.27 23.95
C LYS A 147 12.65 40.54 23.90
N ASP A 148 11.35 40.42 23.64
CA ASP A 148 10.42 41.54 23.66
C ASP A 148 9.93 41.90 25.08
N GLY A 149 10.25 41.07 26.08
CA GLY A 149 9.97 41.30 27.50
C GLY A 149 10.95 42.25 28.20
N ASP A 150 12.13 42.49 27.60
CA ASP A 150 13.09 43.51 28.07
C ASP A 150 12.75 44.87 27.44
N ILE A 151 11.58 45.42 27.77
CA ILE A 151 11.37 46.87 27.70
C ILE A 151 12.11 47.45 28.90
N ILE A 152 13.28 48.02 28.63
CA ILE A 152 14.05 48.81 29.59
C ILE A 152 13.16 49.98 30.02
N VAL A 153 12.64 49.91 31.25
CA VAL A 153 12.02 51.05 31.97
C VAL A 153 13.12 51.97 32.48
#